data_AF-A0A6A5HDD7-F1
#
_entry.id   AF-A0A6A5HDD7-F1
#
_cell.length_a   1.000
_cell.length_b   1.000
_cell.length_c   1.000
_cell.angle_alpha   90.00
_cell.angle_beta   90.00
_cell.angle_gamma   90.00
#
_symmetry.space_group_name_H-M   'P 1'
#
loop_
_entity.id
_entity.type
_entity.pdbx_description
1 polymer ?
#
loop_
_entity_poly.entity_id
_entity_poly.type
_entity_poly.pdbx_seq_one_letter_code
_entity_poly.pdbx_strand_id
1 'polypeptide(L)'
;MNPGPPLSYESLKTVLQYMDPNLRIRLFINCPSIRSAEKVVPLKIKKLELSHRWIAIDDTRYTVGIYKKYPAGMSPPLAEKENGYGGLATDLDQHGYEDWQTSFEVRPGDVDLRSSYKRSRVYEQINEVETKEKEEELPDLQERLDYVESLGPIINSNLDESYSRRMFREITSYFVIDDISEELSGHYSTQPEFEHARAQAYEELKDEVLNTKAILQQWYARRDGLPVPFESYIMLTISNHETKENKKIEFVNYERKLHKSLNYLMHRIFENRRHPVAVKLLITNAEILRLTPGLRMQIEEMDIEKQIVHSRRWRHTSRIPATH
;
A
#
# COMPACT_ATOMS: atom_id res chain seq x y z
N MET A 1 10.23 -54.14 16.19
CA MET A 1 11.11 -53.26 15.39
C MET A 1 10.20 -52.31 14.63
N ASN A 2 10.33 -51.00 14.83
CA ASN A 2 9.62 -50.04 13.98
C ASN A 2 10.34 -50.02 12.63
N PRO A 3 9.69 -50.39 11.50
CA PRO A 3 10.29 -50.23 10.20
C PRO A 3 10.67 -48.75 10.04
N GLY A 4 11.90 -48.49 9.59
CA GLY A 4 12.37 -47.13 9.32
C GLY A 4 11.49 -46.44 8.27
N PRO A 5 11.60 -45.11 8.12
CA PRO A 5 10.84 -44.39 7.11
C PRO A 5 11.08 -44.98 5.71
N PRO A 6 10.06 -45.03 4.84
CA PRO A 6 10.24 -45.53 3.48
C PRO A 6 11.27 -44.68 2.72
N LEU A 7 12.04 -45.31 1.83
CA LEU A 7 13.08 -44.63 1.05
C LEU A 7 12.53 -43.39 0.31
N SER A 8 11.30 -43.47 -0.19
CA SER A 8 10.62 -42.35 -0.84
C SER A 8 10.47 -41.12 0.06
N TYR A 9 10.29 -41.31 1.37
CA TYR A 9 10.21 -40.23 2.34
C TYR A 9 11.58 -39.57 2.58
N GLU A 10 12.64 -40.37 2.67
CA GLU A 10 14.01 -39.86 2.79
C GLU A 10 14.42 -39.08 1.54
N SER A 11 14.16 -39.62 0.34
CA SER A 11 14.40 -38.93 -0.92
C SER A 11 13.63 -37.61 -1.02
N LEU A 12 12.36 -37.58 -0.60
CA LEU A 12 11.56 -36.36 -0.59
C LEU A 12 12.17 -35.30 0.33
N LYS A 13 12.64 -35.68 1.53
CA LYS A 13 13.32 -34.74 2.44
C LYS A 13 14.57 -34.13 1.81
N THR A 14 15.38 -34.94 1.14
CA THR A 14 16.57 -34.46 0.43
C THR A 14 16.21 -33.46 -0.66
N VAL A 15 15.19 -33.74 -1.49
CA VAL A 15 14.74 -32.80 -2.53
C VAL A 15 14.26 -31.49 -1.91
N LEU A 16 13.43 -31.55 -0.86
CA LEU A 16 12.94 -30.36 -0.16
C LEU A 16 14.06 -29.53 0.49
N GLN A 17 15.16 -30.17 0.90
CA GLN A 17 16.28 -29.47 1.54
C GLN A 17 16.99 -28.50 0.59
N TYR A 18 17.04 -28.81 -0.70
CA TYR A 18 17.72 -28.00 -1.72
C TYR A 18 16.74 -27.21 -2.61
N MET A 19 15.43 -27.35 -2.37
CA MET A 19 14.40 -26.63 -3.11
C MET A 19 14.29 -25.18 -2.65
N ASP A 20 14.01 -24.29 -3.61
CA ASP A 20 13.67 -22.89 -3.36
C ASP A 20 12.59 -22.74 -2.26
N PRO A 21 12.79 -21.84 -1.26
CA PRO A 21 11.85 -21.63 -0.17
C PRO A 21 10.42 -21.32 -0.62
N ASN A 22 10.25 -20.52 -1.68
CA ASN A 22 8.93 -20.12 -2.17
C ASN A 22 8.22 -21.26 -2.91
N LEU A 23 8.95 -22.10 -3.64
CA LEU A 23 8.43 -23.36 -4.17
C LEU A 23 7.96 -24.30 -3.06
N ARG A 24 8.73 -24.44 -1.97
CA ARG A 24 8.33 -25.25 -0.82
C ARG A 24 7.04 -24.76 -0.18
N ILE A 25 6.89 -23.44 -0.01
CA ILE A 25 5.68 -22.82 0.54
C ILE A 25 4.48 -23.11 -0.38
N ARG A 26 4.63 -22.94 -1.70
CA ARG A 26 3.58 -23.26 -2.68
C ARG A 26 3.18 -24.73 -2.62
N LEU A 27 4.14 -25.66 -2.55
CA LEU A 27 3.84 -27.09 -2.40
C LEU A 27 3.15 -27.39 -1.06
N PHE A 28 3.59 -26.78 0.03
CA PHE A 28 2.94 -26.95 1.34
C PHE A 28 1.46 -26.53 1.31
N ILE A 29 1.14 -25.44 0.62
CA ILE A 29 -0.22 -24.95 0.49
C ILE A 29 -1.07 -25.92 -0.35
N ASN A 30 -0.58 -26.29 -1.53
CA ASN A 30 -1.38 -27.01 -2.54
C ASN A 30 -1.34 -28.54 -2.43
N CYS A 31 -0.33 -29.12 -1.75
CA CYS A 31 -0.11 -30.57 -1.68
C CYS A 31 -0.11 -31.06 -0.22
N PRO A 32 -1.26 -31.47 0.35
CA PRO A 32 -1.36 -31.91 1.74
C PRO A 32 -0.40 -33.04 2.12
N SER A 33 -0.11 -33.96 1.20
CA SER A 33 0.77 -35.11 1.40
C SER A 33 2.24 -34.75 1.70
N ILE A 34 2.69 -33.55 1.31
CA ILE A 34 4.09 -33.11 1.48
C ILE A 34 4.29 -32.34 2.79
N ARG A 35 3.20 -31.86 3.42
CA ARG A 35 3.25 -30.92 4.56
C ARG A 35 4.12 -31.41 5.72
N SER A 36 3.98 -32.68 6.10
CA SER A 36 4.74 -33.27 7.21
C SER A 36 6.23 -33.33 6.91
N ALA A 37 6.60 -33.74 5.69
CA ALA A 37 8.01 -33.78 5.27
C ALA A 37 8.61 -32.36 5.21
N GLU A 38 7.87 -31.40 4.65
CA GLU A 38 8.31 -30.00 4.51
C GLU A 38 8.60 -29.35 5.85
N LYS A 39 7.73 -29.55 6.86
CA LYS A 39 7.93 -28.99 8.21
C LYS A 39 9.08 -29.65 8.98
N VAL A 40 9.44 -30.89 8.63
CA VAL A 40 10.58 -31.59 9.23
C VAL A 40 11.91 -31.15 8.64
N VAL A 41 11.93 -30.75 7.35
CA VAL A 41 13.15 -30.29 6.68
C VAL A 41 13.44 -28.83 7.06
N PRO A 42 14.66 -28.47 7.49
CA PRO A 42 15.03 -27.09 7.78
C PRO A 42 14.71 -26.14 6.63
N LEU A 43 14.13 -24.97 6.93
CA LEU A 43 13.94 -23.90 5.96
C LEU A 43 15.11 -22.93 6.09
N LYS A 44 15.79 -22.68 4.98
CA LYS A 44 16.90 -21.73 4.88
C LYS A 44 16.48 -20.59 3.96
N ILE A 45 16.61 -19.36 4.42
CA ILE A 45 16.24 -18.15 3.69
C ILE A 45 17.48 -17.26 3.64
N LYS A 46 17.82 -16.75 2.44
CA LYS A 46 18.97 -15.84 2.28
C LYS A 46 18.60 -14.44 2.77
N LYS A 47 17.43 -13.96 2.35
CA LYS A 47 16.94 -12.63 2.70
C LYS A 47 15.49 -12.71 3.14
N LEU A 48 15.21 -12.29 4.36
CA LEU A 48 13.84 -12.14 4.88
C LEU A 48 13.58 -10.66 5.12
N GLU A 49 12.58 -10.10 4.45
CA GLU A 49 12.12 -8.74 4.71
C GLU A 49 10.75 -8.81 5.38
N LEU A 50 10.62 -8.16 6.53
CA LEU A 50 9.36 -8.06 7.26
C LEU A 50 8.91 -6.60 7.31
N SER A 51 7.66 -6.36 6.92
CA SER A 51 6.99 -5.08 7.09
C SER A 51 5.62 -5.28 7.73
N HIS A 52 4.94 -4.17 8.04
CA HIS A 52 3.61 -4.18 8.67
C HIS A 52 2.51 -4.86 7.81
N ARG A 53 2.72 -5.04 6.50
CA ARG A 53 1.72 -5.57 5.55
C ARG A 53 2.21 -6.63 4.58
N TRP A 54 3.51 -6.84 4.53
CA TRP A 54 4.10 -7.73 3.55
C TRP A 54 5.31 -8.43 4.13
N ILE A 55 5.56 -9.62 3.59
CA ILE A 55 6.70 -10.48 3.90
C ILE A 55 7.38 -10.73 2.57
N ALA A 56 8.69 -10.53 2.47
CA ALA A 56 9.47 -11.00 1.33
C ALA A 56 10.43 -12.10 1.76
N ILE A 57 10.41 -13.21 1.03
CA ILE A 57 11.30 -14.36 1.22
C ILE A 57 12.12 -14.46 -0.04
N ASP A 58 13.42 -14.18 0.10
CA ASP A 58 14.34 -13.97 -1.01
C ASP A 58 13.70 -12.98 -2.00
N ASP A 59 13.42 -13.40 -3.23
CA ASP A 59 12.95 -12.50 -4.30
C ASP A 59 11.42 -12.43 -4.44
N THR A 60 10.69 -13.17 -3.59
CA THR A 60 9.23 -13.25 -3.64
C THR A 60 8.59 -12.47 -2.50
N ARG A 61 7.76 -11.48 -2.83
CA ARG A 61 6.98 -10.68 -1.87
C ARG A 61 5.53 -11.13 -1.83
N TYR A 62 5.03 -11.31 -0.61
CA TYR A 62 3.64 -11.60 -0.26
C TYR A 62 3.07 -10.34 0.40
N THR A 63 2.20 -9.63 -0.32
CA THR A 63 1.56 -8.39 0.16
C THR A 63 0.11 -8.66 0.51
N VAL A 64 -0.32 -8.18 1.67
CA VAL A 64 -1.72 -8.21 2.11
C VAL A 64 -2.24 -6.77 2.19
N GLY A 65 -3.39 -6.53 1.57
CA GLY A 65 -4.08 -5.23 1.60
C GLY A 65 -5.58 -5.37 1.43
N ILE A 66 -6.31 -4.27 1.60
CA ILE A 66 -7.75 -4.23 1.35
C ILE A 66 -7.99 -3.79 -0.09
N TYR A 67 -8.68 -4.63 -0.85
CA TYR A 67 -9.18 -4.28 -2.17
C TYR A 67 -10.56 -3.64 -2.01
N LYS A 68 -10.67 -2.38 -2.46
CA LYS A 68 -11.93 -1.63 -2.50
C LYS A 68 -12.57 -1.84 -3.86
N LYS A 69 -13.66 -2.61 -3.91
CA LYS A 69 -14.40 -2.90 -5.13
C LYS A 69 -15.57 -1.94 -5.26
N TYR A 70 -15.38 -0.92 -6.08
CA TYR A 70 -16.45 0.01 -6.46
C TYR A 70 -17.30 -0.56 -7.61
N PRO A 71 -18.54 -0.08 -7.78
CA PRO A 71 -19.31 -0.31 -9.00
C PRO A 71 -18.53 0.11 -10.25
N ALA A 72 -18.82 -0.54 -11.37
CA ALA A 72 -18.13 -0.27 -12.64
C ALA A 72 -18.24 1.22 -13.02
N GLY A 73 -17.09 1.84 -13.31
CA GLY A 73 -16.99 3.26 -13.67
C GLY A 73 -17.11 4.24 -12.49
N MET A 74 -17.25 3.76 -11.25
CA MET A 74 -17.32 4.60 -10.05
C MET A 74 -16.08 4.53 -9.16
N SER A 75 -15.05 3.78 -9.55
CA SER A 75 -13.83 3.66 -8.74
C SER A 75 -13.05 4.97 -8.79
N PRO A 76 -12.77 5.61 -7.64
CA PRO A 76 -11.93 6.79 -7.60
C PRO A 76 -10.49 6.44 -8.02
N PRO A 77 -9.77 7.34 -8.69
CA PRO A 77 -8.39 7.09 -9.15
C PRO A 77 -7.45 6.66 -8.03
N LEU A 78 -7.59 7.24 -6.83
CA LEU A 78 -6.79 6.84 -5.66
C LEU A 78 -7.06 5.39 -5.26
N ALA A 79 -8.32 4.95 -5.27
CA ALA A 79 -8.68 3.58 -4.94
C ALA A 79 -8.16 2.58 -6.00
N GLU A 80 -8.20 2.94 -7.29
CA GLU A 80 -7.61 2.12 -8.36
C GLU A 80 -6.10 1.97 -8.19
N LYS A 81 -5.42 3.07 -7.87
CA LYS A 81 -3.98 3.10 -7.60
C LYS A 81 -3.62 2.23 -6.39
N GLU A 82 -4.36 2.36 -5.28
CA GLU A 82 -4.19 1.52 -4.09
C GLU A 82 -4.37 0.04 -4.42
N ASN A 83 -5.46 -0.31 -5.10
CA ASN A 83 -5.74 -1.67 -5.56
C ASN A 83 -4.60 -2.22 -6.45
N GLY A 84 -4.08 -1.41 -7.36
CA GLY A 84 -2.95 -1.77 -8.23
C GLY A 84 -1.62 -2.03 -7.49
N TYR A 85 -1.43 -1.40 -6.32
CA TYR A 85 -0.30 -1.63 -5.43
C TYR A 85 -0.49 -2.77 -4.42
N GLY A 86 -1.56 -3.57 -4.57
CA GLY A 86 -1.86 -4.71 -3.70
C GLY A 86 -2.84 -4.39 -2.57
N GLY A 87 -3.59 -3.30 -2.71
CA GLY A 87 -4.65 -2.88 -1.80
C GLY A 87 -4.21 -1.88 -0.73
N LEU A 88 -5.21 -1.28 -0.10
CA LEU A 88 -5.07 -0.33 1.01
C LEU A 88 -4.33 -0.97 2.19
N ALA A 89 -3.56 -0.13 2.88
CA ALA A 89 -2.65 -0.54 3.93
C ALA A 89 -3.29 -0.77 5.31
N THR A 90 -4.32 -0.01 5.57
CA THR A 90 -4.88 0.15 6.89
C THR A 90 -6.21 -0.59 6.94
N ASP A 91 -6.53 -1.15 8.11
CA ASP A 91 -7.86 -1.70 8.33
C ASP A 91 -8.93 -0.61 8.12
N LEU A 92 -10.15 -1.00 7.79
CA LEU A 92 -11.27 -0.07 7.63
C LEU A 92 -12.21 -0.15 8.83
N ASP A 93 -12.75 0.99 9.23
CA ASP A 93 -13.86 1.07 10.17
C ASP A 93 -15.19 0.70 9.49
N GLN A 94 -16.28 0.68 10.26
CA GLN A 94 -17.61 0.33 9.76
C GLN A 94 -18.16 1.31 8.69
N HIS A 95 -17.54 2.47 8.54
CA HIS A 95 -17.90 3.52 7.60
C HIS A 95 -16.96 3.57 6.39
N GLY A 96 -15.97 2.67 6.31
CA GLY A 96 -15.02 2.59 5.20
C GLY A 96 -13.83 3.54 5.32
N TYR A 97 -13.58 4.11 6.50
CA TYR A 97 -12.41 4.95 6.78
C TYR A 97 -11.26 4.17 7.36
N GLU A 98 -10.04 4.67 7.19
CA GLU A 98 -8.84 4.05 7.74
C GLU A 98 -8.83 4.00 9.27
N ASP A 99 -8.83 2.79 9.83
CA ASP A 99 -8.67 2.50 11.25
C ASP A 99 -7.17 2.39 11.59
N TRP A 100 -6.57 3.56 11.77
CA TRP A 100 -5.18 3.68 12.22
C TRP A 100 -4.98 3.12 13.63
N GLN A 101 -5.97 3.23 14.52
CA GLN A 101 -5.83 2.79 15.91
C GLN A 101 -5.56 1.28 15.98
N THR A 102 -6.34 0.48 15.28
CA THR A 102 -6.13 -0.97 15.16
C THR A 102 -4.75 -1.31 14.56
N SER A 103 -4.29 -0.48 13.65
CA SER A 103 -3.03 -0.67 12.93
C SER A 103 -1.80 -0.42 13.81
N PHE A 104 -1.95 0.35 14.90
CA PHE A 104 -0.87 0.66 15.85
C PHE A 104 -0.96 -0.06 17.20
N GLU A 105 -1.98 -0.91 17.35
CA GLU A 105 -2.15 -1.77 18.52
C GLU A 105 -1.05 -2.86 18.55
N VAL A 106 -0.20 -2.80 19.57
CA VAL A 106 0.86 -3.80 19.85
C VAL A 106 0.23 -5.02 20.49
N ARG A 107 0.53 -6.21 19.95
CA ARG A 107 -0.07 -7.49 20.35
C ARG A 107 0.98 -8.41 20.96
N PRO A 108 0.57 -9.48 21.67
CA PRO A 108 1.50 -10.50 22.12
C PRO A 108 2.32 -11.09 20.96
N GLY A 109 3.64 -11.02 21.08
CA GLY A 109 4.58 -11.43 20.02
C GLY A 109 5.13 -10.28 19.18
N ASP A 110 4.44 -9.14 19.13
CA ASP A 110 4.91 -7.97 18.37
C ASP A 110 6.12 -7.32 19.05
N VAL A 111 6.99 -6.73 18.23
CA VAL A 111 8.11 -5.89 18.70
C VAL A 111 7.85 -4.45 18.29
N ASP A 112 7.70 -3.56 19.28
CA ASP A 112 7.46 -2.14 19.06
C ASP A 112 8.78 -1.38 18.79
N LEU A 113 9.08 -1.15 17.52
CA LEU A 113 10.27 -0.45 17.03
C LEU A 113 10.03 1.07 16.86
N ARG A 114 8.87 1.61 17.25
CA ARG A 114 8.57 3.04 17.16
C ARG A 114 9.48 3.87 18.06
N SER A 115 9.78 5.09 17.61
CA SER A 115 10.39 6.10 18.48
C SER A 115 9.40 6.58 19.53
N SER A 116 9.90 7.17 20.63
CA SER A 116 9.06 7.75 21.68
C SER A 116 8.03 8.74 21.14
N TYR A 117 8.42 9.62 20.21
CA TYR A 117 7.51 10.54 19.54
C TYR A 117 6.37 9.82 18.80
N LYS A 118 6.69 8.77 18.04
CA LYS A 118 5.67 8.02 17.29
C LYS A 118 4.74 7.22 18.19
N ARG A 119 5.22 6.76 19.36
CA ARG A 119 4.37 6.08 20.35
C ARG A 119 3.33 7.01 20.98
N SER A 120 3.65 8.29 21.11
CA SER A 120 2.74 9.30 21.66
C SER A 120 1.84 9.96 20.61
N ARG A 121 2.03 9.66 19.31
CA ARG A 121 1.28 10.29 18.23
C ARG A 121 -0.16 9.78 18.25
N VAL A 122 -1.10 10.72 18.35
CA VAL A 122 -2.52 10.44 18.16
C VAL A 122 -2.83 10.59 16.67
N TYR A 123 -3.47 9.58 16.09
CA TYR A 123 -4.01 9.65 14.74
C TYR A 123 -5.45 10.10 14.87
N GLU A 124 -5.73 11.31 14.37
CA GLU A 124 -7.08 11.83 14.32
C GLU A 124 -7.85 11.05 13.25
N GLN A 125 -9.04 10.57 13.62
CA GLN A 125 -10.00 10.08 12.63
C GLN A 125 -10.50 11.30 11.83
N ILE A 126 -10.82 11.09 10.55
CA ILE A 126 -11.47 12.12 9.73
C ILE A 126 -12.65 12.69 10.52
N ASN A 127 -12.56 13.98 10.79
CA ASN A 127 -13.49 14.71 11.64
C ASN A 127 -14.31 15.69 10.78
N GLU A 128 -15.29 16.32 11.42
CA GLU A 128 -16.19 17.27 10.74
C GLU A 128 -15.45 18.47 10.13
N VAL A 129 -14.26 18.83 10.66
CA VAL A 129 -13.45 19.95 10.17
C VAL A 129 -12.82 19.61 8.83
N GLU A 130 -12.11 18.49 8.72
CA GLU A 130 -11.48 18.03 7.47
C GLU A 130 -12.52 17.83 6.36
N THR A 131 -13.75 17.44 6.73
CA THR A 131 -14.85 17.30 5.78
C THR A 131 -15.30 18.66 5.23
N LYS A 132 -15.48 19.66 6.11
CA LYS A 132 -15.86 21.03 5.68
C LYS A 132 -14.81 21.64 4.77
N GLU A 133 -13.53 21.43 5.07
CA GLU A 133 -12.44 21.83 4.17
C GLU A 133 -12.59 21.21 2.78
N LYS A 134 -12.95 19.91 2.70
CA LYS A 134 -13.21 19.24 1.41
C LYS A 134 -14.49 19.71 0.71
N GLU A 135 -15.53 20.09 1.45
CA GLU A 135 -16.75 20.70 0.88
C GLU A 135 -16.45 22.07 0.26
N GLU A 136 -15.55 22.84 0.86
CA GLU A 136 -15.09 24.15 0.36
C GLU A 136 -14.07 24.02 -0.79
N GLU A 137 -13.21 23.00 -0.77
CA GLU A 137 -12.19 22.72 -1.80
C GLU A 137 -12.81 22.20 -3.11
N LEU A 138 -13.89 21.42 -3.04
CA LEU A 138 -14.46 20.80 -4.24
C LEU A 138 -14.92 21.81 -5.32
N PRO A 139 -15.62 22.92 -4.97
CA PRO A 139 -15.93 23.97 -5.94
C PRO A 139 -14.70 24.61 -6.58
N ASP A 140 -13.64 24.89 -5.79
CA ASP A 140 -12.38 25.46 -6.30
C ASP A 140 -11.72 24.54 -7.33
N LEU A 141 -11.60 23.24 -7.01
CA LEU A 141 -11.07 22.24 -7.95
C LEU A 141 -11.88 22.17 -9.24
N GLN A 142 -13.21 22.31 -9.14
CA GLN A 142 -14.09 22.29 -10.31
C GLN A 142 -13.92 23.55 -11.15
N GLU A 143 -13.83 24.74 -10.54
CA GLU A 143 -13.57 26.00 -11.26
C GLU A 143 -12.24 25.96 -12.02
N ARG A 144 -11.20 25.41 -11.39
CA ARG A 144 -9.88 25.25 -12.02
C ARG A 144 -9.91 24.28 -13.19
N LEU A 145 -10.63 23.18 -13.05
CA LEU A 145 -10.82 22.21 -14.13
C LEU A 145 -11.57 22.85 -15.30
N ASP A 146 -12.65 23.58 -15.03
CA ASP A 146 -13.45 24.29 -16.03
C ASP A 146 -12.60 25.37 -16.74
N TYR A 147 -11.73 26.08 -16.00
CA TYR A 147 -10.78 27.02 -16.59
C TYR A 147 -9.80 26.34 -17.55
N VAL A 148 -9.22 25.20 -17.15
CA VAL A 148 -8.30 24.43 -18.00
C VAL A 148 -8.97 23.99 -19.30
N GLU A 149 -10.23 23.55 -19.25
CA GLU A 149 -11.03 23.19 -20.43
C GLU A 149 -11.38 24.40 -21.31
N SER A 150 -11.60 25.57 -20.69
CA SER A 150 -11.95 26.80 -21.42
C SER A 150 -10.88 27.29 -22.40
N LEU A 151 -9.61 26.89 -22.18
CA LEU A 151 -8.48 27.29 -23.01
C LEU A 151 -8.39 26.54 -24.35
N GLY A 152 -9.21 25.50 -24.55
CA GLY A 152 -9.28 24.74 -25.81
C GLY A 152 -9.27 23.22 -25.60
N PRO A 153 -9.29 22.44 -26.69
CA PRO A 153 -9.31 20.98 -26.60
C PRO A 153 -8.05 20.44 -25.91
N ILE A 154 -8.23 19.45 -25.03
CA ILE A 154 -7.11 18.76 -24.38
C ILE A 154 -6.52 17.72 -25.33
N ILE A 155 -5.23 17.86 -25.64
CA ILE A 155 -4.48 16.95 -26.53
C ILE A 155 -3.46 16.17 -25.71
N ASN A 156 -3.74 14.89 -25.50
CA ASN A 156 -2.81 13.97 -24.84
C ASN A 156 -1.77 13.48 -25.86
N SER A 157 -0.55 14.02 -25.81
CA SER A 157 0.61 13.55 -26.58
C SER A 157 1.69 12.96 -25.67
N ASN A 158 2.75 12.37 -26.21
CA ASN A 158 3.89 11.88 -25.40
C ASN A 158 4.85 13.01 -25.09
N LEU A 159 5.29 13.13 -23.83
CA LEU A 159 6.31 14.09 -23.39
C LEU A 159 7.48 14.16 -24.38
N ASP A 160 7.74 15.36 -24.87
CA ASP A 160 8.92 15.64 -25.69
C ASP A 160 10.16 15.71 -24.77
N GLU A 161 11.17 14.89 -25.06
CA GLU A 161 12.42 14.85 -24.27
C GLU A 161 13.19 16.17 -24.30
N SER A 162 12.91 17.06 -25.25
CA SER A 162 13.52 18.39 -25.37
C SER A 162 12.99 19.41 -24.36
N TYR A 163 11.88 19.11 -23.67
CA TYR A 163 11.23 20.04 -22.75
C TYR A 163 12.04 20.34 -21.48
N SER A 164 11.94 21.60 -21.05
CA SER A 164 12.41 22.00 -19.73
C SER A 164 11.52 21.39 -18.67
N ARG A 165 12.00 20.34 -17.98
CA ARG A 165 11.28 19.73 -16.84
C ARG A 165 10.88 20.74 -15.78
N ARG A 166 11.66 21.81 -15.62
CA ARG A 166 11.35 22.89 -14.69
C ARG A 166 10.13 23.68 -15.16
N MET A 167 10.12 24.16 -16.40
CA MET A 167 8.99 24.91 -16.95
C MET A 167 7.72 24.06 -17.00
N PHE A 168 7.83 22.81 -17.44
CA PHE A 168 6.72 21.87 -17.45
C PHE A 168 6.07 21.76 -16.06
N ARG A 169 6.87 21.60 -15.00
CA ARG A 169 6.36 21.53 -13.62
C ARG A 169 5.76 22.84 -13.13
N GLU A 170 6.36 23.98 -13.48
CA GLU A 170 5.86 25.30 -13.13
C GLU A 170 4.48 25.54 -13.77
N ILE A 171 4.34 25.26 -15.07
CA ILE A 171 3.05 25.39 -15.79
C ILE A 171 2.00 24.43 -15.24
N THR A 172 2.38 23.18 -14.96
CA THR A 172 1.43 22.20 -14.35
C THR A 172 0.96 22.71 -12.98
N SER A 173 1.89 23.20 -12.15
CA SER A 173 1.56 23.71 -10.82
C SER A 173 0.71 24.98 -10.85
N TYR A 174 0.89 25.83 -11.87
CA TYR A 174 0.07 27.02 -12.08
C TYR A 174 -1.42 26.64 -12.21
N PHE A 175 -1.74 25.60 -12.97
CA PHE A 175 -3.13 25.14 -13.11
C PHE A 175 -3.65 24.40 -11.86
N VAL A 176 -2.80 23.61 -11.20
CA VAL A 176 -3.22 22.71 -10.09
C VAL A 176 -3.20 23.37 -8.71
N ILE A 177 -2.29 24.32 -8.43
CA ILE A 177 -2.08 24.89 -7.08
C ILE A 177 -2.45 26.38 -6.99
N ASP A 178 -2.10 27.23 -7.96
CA ASP A 178 -2.22 28.69 -7.84
C ASP A 178 -3.61 29.27 -8.19
N ASP A 179 -4.00 30.40 -7.59
CA ASP A 179 -5.13 31.21 -8.07
C ASP A 179 -4.83 31.66 -9.50
N ILE A 180 -5.69 31.27 -10.44
CA ILE A 180 -5.54 31.54 -11.87
C ILE A 180 -5.37 33.06 -12.09
N SER A 181 -4.28 33.45 -12.75
CA SER A 181 -3.96 34.86 -13.04
C SER A 181 -3.80 35.06 -14.54
N GLU A 182 -4.54 36.00 -15.11
CA GLU A 182 -4.49 36.32 -16.54
C GLU A 182 -3.05 36.69 -17.00
N GLU A 183 -2.27 37.34 -16.14
CA GLU A 183 -0.88 37.73 -16.42
C GLU A 183 0.03 36.49 -16.56
N LEU A 184 -0.12 35.50 -15.68
CA LEU A 184 0.62 34.25 -15.74
C LEU A 184 0.17 33.37 -16.91
N SER A 185 -1.14 33.34 -17.21
CA SER A 185 -1.68 32.63 -18.37
C SER A 185 -1.04 33.12 -19.68
N GLY A 186 -0.93 34.45 -19.84
CA GLY A 186 -0.25 35.07 -20.97
C GLY A 186 1.20 34.63 -21.10
N HIS A 187 1.96 34.65 -20.00
CA HIS A 187 3.36 34.20 -20.00
C HIS A 187 3.50 32.72 -20.38
N TYR A 188 2.73 31.84 -19.74
CA TYR A 188 2.86 30.40 -19.93
C TYR A 188 2.38 29.94 -21.30
N SER A 189 1.35 30.58 -21.87
CA SER A 189 0.84 30.23 -23.21
C SER A 189 1.89 30.33 -24.34
N THR A 190 2.98 31.08 -24.11
CA THR A 190 4.09 31.22 -25.07
C THR A 190 5.13 30.10 -24.99
N GLN A 191 5.06 29.27 -23.95
CA GLN A 191 6.03 28.21 -23.68
C GLN A 191 5.71 26.95 -24.51
N PRO A 192 6.73 26.26 -25.06
CA PRO A 192 6.51 25.05 -25.85
C PRO A 192 5.89 23.91 -25.02
N GLU A 193 6.09 23.89 -23.70
CA GLU A 193 5.53 22.89 -22.79
C GLU A 193 4.05 23.11 -22.45
N PHE A 194 3.46 24.25 -22.83
CA PHE A 194 2.19 24.72 -22.30
C PHE A 194 1.04 23.73 -22.48
N GLU A 195 0.76 23.32 -23.71
CA GLU A 195 -0.35 22.41 -24.05
C GLU A 195 -0.20 21.07 -23.32
N HIS A 196 1.03 20.62 -23.18
CA HIS A 196 1.36 19.34 -22.60
C HIS A 196 1.23 19.33 -21.08
N ALA A 197 1.73 20.39 -20.45
CA ALA A 197 1.56 20.63 -19.02
C ALA A 197 0.08 20.89 -18.68
N ARG A 198 -0.68 21.57 -19.55
CA ARG A 198 -2.14 21.75 -19.41
C ARG A 198 -2.85 20.40 -19.45
N ALA A 199 -2.51 19.52 -20.38
CA ALA A 199 -3.10 18.19 -20.47
C ALA A 199 -2.81 17.33 -19.23
N GLN A 200 -1.59 17.41 -18.68
CA GLN A 200 -1.26 16.75 -17.42
C GLN A 200 -2.05 17.36 -16.24
N ALA A 201 -2.11 18.68 -16.13
CA ALA A 201 -2.88 19.36 -15.08
C ALA A 201 -4.37 19.02 -15.15
N TYR A 202 -4.93 18.89 -16.35
CA TYR A 202 -6.31 18.45 -16.55
C TYR A 202 -6.57 17.06 -15.93
N GLU A 203 -5.72 16.07 -16.22
CA GLU A 203 -5.88 14.74 -15.63
C GLU A 203 -5.64 14.75 -14.11
N GLU A 204 -4.68 15.53 -13.61
CA GLU A 204 -4.44 15.69 -12.17
C GLU A 204 -5.66 16.30 -11.44
N LEU A 205 -6.20 17.41 -11.94
CA LEU A 205 -7.39 18.07 -11.37
C LEU A 205 -8.62 17.17 -11.43
N LYS A 206 -8.85 16.51 -12.58
CA LYS A 206 -9.95 15.56 -12.74
C LYS A 206 -9.85 14.42 -11.72
N ASP A 207 -8.66 13.89 -11.50
CA ASP A 207 -8.42 12.86 -10.49
C ASP A 207 -8.69 13.39 -9.08
N GLU A 208 -8.22 14.59 -8.75
CA GLU A 208 -8.46 15.25 -7.46
C GLU A 208 -9.95 15.50 -7.21
N VAL A 209 -10.71 15.96 -8.21
CA VAL A 209 -12.17 16.13 -8.13
C VAL A 209 -12.86 14.80 -7.83
N LEU A 210 -12.50 13.72 -8.55
CA LEU A 210 -13.10 12.40 -8.34
C LEU A 210 -12.76 11.82 -6.95
N ASN A 211 -11.52 11.99 -6.50
CA ASN A 211 -11.10 11.55 -5.16
C ASN A 211 -11.80 12.33 -4.05
N THR A 212 -11.90 13.66 -4.18
CA THR A 212 -12.59 14.53 -3.22
C THR A 212 -14.08 14.20 -3.14
N LYS A 213 -14.75 14.01 -4.29
CA LYS A 213 -16.15 13.53 -4.34
C LYS A 213 -16.32 12.20 -3.60
N ALA A 214 -15.39 11.26 -3.75
CA ALA A 214 -15.46 9.97 -3.08
C ALA A 214 -15.28 10.07 -1.56
N ILE A 215 -14.37 10.93 -1.08
CA ILE A 215 -14.17 11.20 0.35
C ILE A 215 -15.45 11.79 0.96
N LEU A 216 -16.03 12.81 0.30
CA LEU A 216 -17.29 13.43 0.74
C LEU A 216 -18.45 12.43 0.72
N GLN A 217 -18.54 11.58 -0.30
CA GLN A 217 -19.58 10.55 -0.38
C GLN A 217 -19.50 9.56 0.78
N GLN A 218 -18.29 9.12 1.16
CA GLN A 218 -18.11 8.28 2.35
C GLN A 218 -18.56 9.01 3.63
N TRP A 219 -18.33 10.32 3.70
CA TRP A 219 -18.72 11.11 4.87
C TRP A 219 -20.22 11.28 4.97
N TYR A 220 -20.88 11.66 3.88
CA TYR A 220 -22.33 11.73 3.83
C TYR A 220 -22.95 10.37 4.16
N ALA A 221 -22.38 9.27 3.66
CA ALA A 221 -22.85 7.94 4.00
C ALA A 221 -22.75 7.64 5.50
N ARG A 222 -21.64 8.02 6.14
CA ARG A 222 -21.48 7.91 7.60
C ARG A 222 -22.49 8.77 8.36
N ARG A 223 -22.63 10.05 8.01
CA ARG A 223 -23.52 11.02 8.68
C ARG A 223 -24.98 10.58 8.60
N ASP A 224 -25.39 10.13 7.41
CA ASP A 224 -26.78 9.83 7.07
C ASP A 224 -27.14 8.35 7.31
N GLY A 225 -26.18 7.53 7.77
CA GLY A 225 -26.39 6.11 8.05
C GLY A 225 -26.57 5.24 6.80
N LEU A 226 -26.05 5.66 5.65
CA LEU A 226 -26.09 4.95 4.38
C LEU A 226 -24.94 3.92 4.29
N PRO A 227 -25.06 2.89 3.42
CA PRO A 227 -23.99 1.95 3.19
C PRO A 227 -22.76 2.61 2.54
N VAL A 228 -21.58 2.07 2.84
CA VAL A 228 -20.31 2.44 2.23
C VAL A 228 -20.37 2.18 0.71
N PRO A 229 -19.79 3.05 -0.14
CA PRO A 229 -19.95 2.97 -1.60
C PRO A 229 -19.17 1.84 -2.29
N PHE A 230 -18.50 0.96 -1.54
CA PHE A 230 -17.68 -0.13 -2.07
C PHE A 230 -17.75 -1.38 -1.20
N GLU A 231 -17.53 -2.53 -1.82
CA GLU A 231 -17.27 -3.79 -1.12
C GLU A 231 -15.78 -3.90 -0.77
N SER A 232 -15.46 -4.51 0.38
CA SER A 232 -14.08 -4.68 0.84
C SER A 232 -13.66 -6.16 0.84
N TYR A 233 -12.48 -6.45 0.31
CA TYR A 233 -11.89 -7.79 0.31
C TYR A 233 -10.45 -7.75 0.81
N ILE A 234 -9.99 -8.81 1.48
CA ILE A 234 -8.57 -9.04 1.69
C ILE A 234 -7.97 -9.51 0.36
N MET A 235 -6.96 -8.79 -0.12
CA MET A 235 -6.19 -9.11 -1.30
C MET A 235 -4.81 -9.62 -0.88
N LEU A 236 -4.48 -10.85 -1.29
CA LEU A 236 -3.13 -11.39 -1.24
C LEU A 236 -2.50 -11.24 -2.62
N THR A 237 -1.44 -10.45 -2.72
CA THR A 237 -0.64 -10.29 -3.94
C THR A 237 0.70 -10.97 -3.76
N ILE A 238 1.05 -11.89 -4.66
CA ILE A 238 2.35 -12.55 -4.70
C ILE A 238 3.08 -12.08 -5.96
N SER A 239 4.25 -11.48 -5.78
CA SER A 239 5.07 -10.93 -6.88
C SER A 239 6.54 -11.26 -6.69
N ASN A 240 7.23 -11.57 -7.78
CA ASN A 240 8.68 -11.68 -7.80
C ASN A 240 9.30 -10.35 -8.27
N HIS A 241 10.25 -9.81 -7.49
CA HIS A 241 10.88 -8.51 -7.78
C HIS A 241 11.91 -8.56 -8.91
N GLU A 242 12.53 -9.71 -9.16
CA GLU A 242 13.54 -9.87 -10.20
C GLU A 242 12.90 -10.10 -11.57
N THR A 243 11.93 -11.02 -11.65
CA THR A 243 11.40 -11.47 -12.95
C THR A 243 10.30 -10.57 -13.50
N LYS A 244 9.75 -9.64 -12.69
CA LYS A 244 8.56 -8.84 -13.01
C LYS A 244 7.37 -9.68 -13.51
N GLU A 245 7.33 -10.96 -13.18
CA GLU A 245 6.30 -11.89 -13.63
C GLU A 245 4.89 -11.51 -13.14
N ASN A 246 3.88 -12.07 -13.81
CA ASN A 246 2.48 -11.85 -13.50
C ASN A 246 2.18 -12.08 -12.02
N LYS A 247 1.65 -11.03 -11.38
CA LYS A 247 1.23 -11.05 -9.97
C LYS A 247 0.15 -12.12 -9.79
N LYS A 248 0.36 -13.08 -8.88
CA LYS A 248 -0.74 -13.93 -8.44
C LYS A 248 -1.57 -13.14 -7.43
N ILE A 249 -2.87 -13.05 -7.66
CA ILE A 249 -3.80 -12.34 -6.80
C ILE A 249 -4.86 -13.32 -6.31
N GLU A 250 -5.06 -13.34 -4.98
CA GLU A 250 -6.14 -14.09 -4.34
C GLU A 250 -6.97 -13.12 -3.50
N PHE A 251 -8.29 -13.31 -3.51
CA PHE A 251 -9.22 -12.51 -2.73
C PHE A 251 -9.93 -13.38 -1.69
N VAL A 252 -10.12 -12.83 -0.49
CA VAL A 252 -10.91 -13.41 0.59
C VAL A 252 -11.82 -12.33 1.15
N ASN A 253 -13.02 -12.68 1.62
CA ASN A 253 -13.90 -11.73 2.28
C ASN A 253 -13.18 -10.99 3.42
N TYR A 254 -13.42 -9.68 3.56
CA TYR A 254 -12.89 -8.88 4.67
C TYR A 254 -13.67 -9.13 5.97
N GLU A 255 -13.57 -10.36 6.50
CA GLU A 255 -14.19 -10.77 7.76
C GLU A 255 -13.25 -10.59 8.97
N ARG A 256 -11.98 -10.30 8.70
CA ARG A 256 -10.92 -10.21 9.71
C ARG A 256 -9.96 -9.08 9.36
N LYS A 257 -9.44 -8.45 10.41
CA LYS A 257 -8.42 -7.40 10.32
C LYS A 257 -7.15 -7.86 9.56
N LEU A 258 -6.50 -6.97 8.82
CA LEU A 258 -5.34 -7.26 7.97
C LEU A 258 -4.21 -7.99 8.71
N HIS A 259 -3.92 -7.59 9.94
CA HIS A 259 -2.89 -8.24 10.74
C HIS A 259 -3.21 -9.72 11.05
N LYS A 260 -4.49 -10.12 11.10
CA LYS A 260 -4.87 -11.54 11.25
C LYS A 260 -4.53 -12.33 10.00
N SER A 261 -4.71 -11.73 8.82
CA SER A 261 -4.35 -12.32 7.53
C SER A 261 -2.84 -12.45 7.39
N LEU A 262 -2.07 -11.43 7.80
CA LEU A 262 -0.61 -11.51 7.84
C LEU A 262 -0.13 -12.57 8.84
N ASN A 263 -0.71 -12.62 10.04
CA ASN A 263 -0.40 -13.65 11.03
C ASN A 263 -0.73 -15.05 10.53
N TYR A 264 -1.82 -15.22 9.76
CA TYR A 264 -2.14 -16.48 9.12
C TYR A 264 -1.03 -16.92 8.15
N LEU A 265 -0.50 -16.00 7.33
CA LEU A 265 0.65 -16.28 6.46
C LEU A 265 1.90 -16.65 7.27
N MET A 266 2.24 -15.85 8.29
CA MET A 266 3.37 -16.12 9.19
C MET A 266 3.30 -17.51 9.80
N HIS A 267 2.13 -17.87 10.32
CA HIS A 267 1.89 -19.18 10.93
C HIS A 267 2.06 -20.32 9.92
N ARG A 268 1.47 -20.16 8.73
CA ARG A 268 1.54 -21.19 7.67
C ARG A 268 2.97 -21.39 7.19
N ILE A 269 3.73 -20.31 7.03
CA ILE A 269 5.08 -20.34 6.44
C ILE A 269 6.12 -20.78 7.47
N PHE A 270 6.18 -20.13 8.64
CA PHE A 270 7.33 -20.21 9.54
C PHE A 270 7.10 -21.08 10.78
N GLU A 271 5.88 -21.19 11.28
CA GLU A 271 5.59 -21.91 12.52
C GLU A 271 5.45 -23.41 12.33
N ASN A 272 5.40 -24.15 13.45
CA ASN A 272 5.21 -25.61 13.49
C ASN A 272 6.27 -26.41 12.69
N ARG A 273 7.43 -25.80 12.47
CA ARG A 273 8.59 -26.47 11.88
C ARG A 273 9.36 -27.21 12.97
N ARG A 274 9.92 -28.38 12.64
CA ARG A 274 10.77 -29.16 13.55
C ARG A 274 12.00 -28.38 13.98
N HIS A 275 12.58 -27.63 13.05
CA HIS A 275 13.75 -26.79 13.26
C HIS A 275 13.35 -25.31 13.16
N PRO A 276 14.02 -24.41 13.90
CA PRO A 276 13.94 -22.97 13.66
C PRO A 276 14.25 -22.64 12.19
N VAL A 277 13.65 -21.58 11.67
CA VAL A 277 13.93 -21.09 10.32
C VAL A 277 15.29 -20.39 10.33
N ALA A 278 16.22 -20.85 9.50
CA ALA A 278 17.52 -20.23 9.36
C ALA A 278 17.43 -19.07 8.37
N VAL A 279 17.77 -17.87 8.83
CA VAL A 279 17.71 -16.62 8.07
C VAL A 279 19.10 -16.01 8.06
N LYS A 280 19.69 -15.85 6.87
CA LYS A 280 20.99 -15.21 6.75
C LYS A 280 20.90 -13.71 7.02
N LEU A 281 19.98 -13.02 6.37
CA LEU A 281 19.75 -11.58 6.57
C LEU A 281 18.27 -11.30 6.83
N LEU A 282 17.96 -10.70 7.99
CA LEU A 282 16.64 -10.16 8.30
C LEU A 282 16.67 -8.63 8.13
N ILE A 283 15.77 -8.10 7.30
CA ILE A 283 15.58 -6.66 7.14
C ILE A 283 14.17 -6.28 7.60
N THR A 284 14.04 -5.18 8.32
CA THR A 284 12.74 -4.60 8.65
C THR A 284 12.77 -3.09 8.60
N ASN A 285 11.72 -2.50 8.03
CA ASN A 285 11.41 -1.08 8.13
C ASN A 285 10.10 -0.83 8.90
N ALA A 286 9.59 -1.86 9.57
CA ALA A 286 8.32 -1.81 10.29
C ALA A 286 8.45 -0.97 11.57
N GLU A 287 7.44 -0.15 11.82
CA GLU A 287 7.28 0.52 13.11
C GLU A 287 6.91 -0.45 14.23
N ILE A 288 6.01 -1.38 13.92
CA ILE A 288 5.69 -2.52 14.77
C ILE A 288 6.01 -3.76 13.94
N LEU A 289 7.03 -4.49 14.36
CA LEU A 289 7.38 -5.75 13.73
C LEU A 289 6.39 -6.81 14.24
N ARG A 290 5.43 -7.15 13.38
CA ARG A 290 4.34 -8.09 13.69
C ARG A 290 4.84 -9.52 13.60
N LEU A 291 5.05 -10.16 14.75
CA LEU A 291 5.50 -11.55 14.84
C LEU A 291 4.47 -12.38 15.60
N THR A 292 4.53 -13.68 15.40
CA THR A 292 3.68 -14.62 16.13
C THR A 292 4.46 -15.25 17.29
N PRO A 293 3.82 -15.52 18.45
CA PRO A 293 4.51 -16.09 19.62
C PRO A 293 5.17 -17.46 19.36
N GLY A 294 4.66 -18.24 18.40
CA GLY A 294 5.20 -19.55 18.02
C GLY A 294 6.40 -19.49 17.06
N LEU A 295 6.81 -18.29 16.64
CA LEU A 295 7.86 -18.10 15.67
C LEU A 295 9.23 -18.45 16.25
N ARG A 296 10.00 -19.28 15.53
CA ARG A 296 11.36 -19.66 15.90
C ARG A 296 12.30 -19.45 14.73
N MET A 297 13.26 -18.54 14.89
CA MET A 297 14.24 -18.18 13.87
C MET A 297 15.67 -18.22 14.42
N GLN A 298 16.61 -18.58 13.57
CA GLN A 298 18.04 -18.39 13.76
C GLN A 298 18.48 -17.35 12.73
N ILE A 299 18.87 -16.17 13.21
CA ILE A 299 19.19 -15.01 12.37
C ILE A 299 20.70 -14.78 12.44
N GLU A 300 21.39 -14.76 11.30
CA GLU A 300 22.83 -14.47 11.24
C GLU A 300 23.10 -12.96 11.26
N GLU A 301 22.40 -12.20 10.42
CA GLU A 301 22.50 -10.75 10.30
C GLU A 301 21.12 -10.09 10.36
N MET A 302 21.04 -8.90 10.97
CA MET A 302 19.81 -8.14 11.10
C MET A 302 20.04 -6.66 10.80
N ASP A 303 19.26 -6.10 9.89
CA ASP A 303 19.20 -4.68 9.55
C ASP A 303 17.83 -4.10 9.90
N ILE A 304 17.83 -3.04 10.68
CA ILE A 304 16.62 -2.30 11.05
C ILE A 304 16.73 -0.93 10.38
N GLU A 305 16.10 -0.84 9.21
CA GLU A 305 16.02 0.40 8.45
C GLU A 305 15.18 1.40 9.24
N LYS A 306 15.85 2.36 9.88
CA LYS A 306 15.15 3.51 10.43
C LYS A 306 14.52 4.26 9.26
N GLN A 307 13.20 4.39 9.25
CA GLN A 307 12.56 5.33 8.34
C GLN A 307 13.16 6.72 8.58
N ILE A 308 14.07 7.14 7.70
CA ILE A 308 14.35 8.55 7.50
C ILE A 308 13.04 9.09 6.97
N VAL A 309 12.30 9.75 7.86
CA VAL A 309 11.15 10.57 7.49
C VAL A 309 11.73 11.63 6.56
N HIS A 310 11.73 11.35 5.26
CA HIS A 310 11.53 12.42 4.31
C HIS A 310 10.16 12.95 4.71
N SER A 311 10.17 14.02 5.48
CA SER A 311 9.04 14.89 5.62
C SER A 311 8.76 15.39 4.20
N ARG A 312 8.03 14.59 3.42
CA ARG A 312 6.98 15.14 2.58
C ARG A 312 6.03 15.76 3.57
N ARG A 313 6.41 16.98 3.98
CA ARG A 313 5.56 17.98 4.54
C ARG A 313 4.43 18.02 3.52
N TRP A 314 3.32 17.37 3.82
CA TRP A 314 2.04 17.83 3.32
C TRP A 314 2.02 19.29 3.76
N ARG A 315 2.37 20.18 2.83
CA ARG A 315 2.24 21.60 3.07
C ARG A 315 0.73 21.82 3.00
N HIS A 316 0.03 21.60 4.11
CA HIS A 316 -1.14 22.42 4.35
C HIS A 316 -0.61 23.84 4.44
N THR A 317 -0.73 24.59 3.35
CA THR A 317 -0.57 26.03 3.32
C THR A 317 -1.84 26.64 3.93
N SER A 318 -2.06 26.43 5.22
CA SER A 318 -2.98 27.28 5.97
C SER A 318 -2.27 28.61 6.19
N ARG A 319 -2.40 29.53 5.23
CA ARG A 319 -2.11 30.95 5.44
C ARG A 319 -3.19 31.48 6.37
N ILE A 320 -2.86 31.63 7.65
CA ILE A 320 -3.59 32.50 8.57
C ILE A 320 -3.35 33.93 8.08
N PRO A 321 -4.39 34.72 7.73
CA PRO A 321 -4.19 36.13 7.45
C PRO A 321 -3.81 36.84 8.76
N ALA A 322 -2.63 37.46 8.78
CA ALA A 322 -2.25 38.36 9.87
C ALA A 322 -3.08 39.64 9.74
N THR A 323 -4.09 39.77 10.60
CA THR A 323 -4.75 41.04 10.90
C THR A 323 -3.84 41.90 11.76
N HIS A 324 -3.23 42.93 11.17
CA HIS A 324 -3.37 44.35 11.54
C HIS A 324 -2.29 45.22 10.89
#